data_AF-A0AAQ3TQP4-F1
#
_entry.id   AF-A0AAQ3TQP4-F1
#
_cell.length_a   1.000
_cell.length_b   1.000
_cell.length_c   1.000
_cell.angle_alpha   90.00
_cell.angle_beta   90.00
_cell.angle_gamma   90.00
#
_symmetry.space_group_name_H-M   'P 1'
#
loop_
_entity.id
_entity.type
_entity.pdbx_description
1 polymer ?
#
loop_
_entity_poly.entity_id
_entity_poly.type
_entity_poly.pdbx_seq_one_letter_code
_entity_poly.pdbx_strand_id
1 'polypeptide(L)'
;EAQRIRQRRGRIFALPEEPEVARVWLPKYNSPGLAMARAFGDFCLKDYGVISMPDVTYHRIAENDEFIVLATDGVWDVLSNDEVVNTVSRATSRASAARFLVESAHRAWRTRFPTSKIDDCAVVCLFLNSEEASESSSSMTTNKLTNAVEVSSDQHSTTIQLSTGVSAEVVTALVTNGNEVSVETVTEPVTLVGSLKDD
;
A
#
# COMPACT_ATOMS: atom_id res chain seq x y z
N GLU A 1 -13.96 7.49 15.67
CA GLU A 1 -13.30 6.38 16.40
C GLU A 1 -13.45 6.41 17.93
N ALA A 2 -12.76 7.28 18.68
CA ALA A 2 -12.59 7.17 20.14
C ALA A 2 -13.88 7.01 20.99
N GLN A 3 -14.99 7.64 20.60
CA GLN A 3 -16.29 7.49 21.27
C GLN A 3 -16.78 6.03 21.30
N ARG A 4 -16.66 5.32 20.17
CA ARG A 4 -17.10 3.91 20.02
C ARG A 4 -16.35 2.98 20.97
N ILE A 5 -15.04 3.19 21.09
CA ILE A 5 -14.16 2.43 21.99
C ILE A 5 -14.56 2.65 23.45
N ARG A 6 -14.74 3.92 23.87
CA ARG A 6 -15.17 4.26 25.24
C ARG A 6 -16.56 3.70 25.57
N GLN A 7 -17.51 3.76 24.63
CA GLN A 7 -18.84 3.15 24.78
C GLN A 7 -18.77 1.63 24.98
N ARG A 8 -17.83 0.96 24.30
CA ARG A 8 -17.54 -0.47 24.49
C ARG A 8 -16.56 -0.76 25.64
N ARG A 9 -16.34 0.19 26.55
CA ARG A 9 -15.46 0.07 27.74
C ARG A 9 -13.97 -0.15 27.42
N GLY A 10 -13.55 -0.03 26.16
CA GLY A 10 -12.15 -0.01 25.78
C GLY A 10 -11.45 1.26 26.29
N ARG A 11 -10.19 1.13 26.65
CA ARG A 11 -9.36 2.23 27.15
C ARG A 11 -8.51 2.82 26.03
N ILE A 12 -8.31 4.14 26.07
CA ILE A 12 -7.44 4.87 25.13
C ILE A 12 -6.49 5.74 25.93
N PHE A 13 -5.19 5.53 25.76
CA PHE A 13 -4.12 6.37 26.29
C PHE A 13 -2.80 6.04 25.56
N ALA A 14 -1.86 6.99 25.55
CA ALA A 14 -0.53 6.82 24.99
C ALA A 14 0.45 6.22 26.01
N LEU A 15 1.58 5.68 25.54
CA LEU A 15 2.68 5.29 26.41
C LEU A 15 3.49 6.54 26.84
N PRO A 16 4.11 6.56 28.03
CA PRO A 16 4.97 7.68 28.46
C PRO A 16 6.12 7.97 27.48
N GLU A 17 6.64 6.94 26.82
CA GLU A 17 7.73 7.00 25.85
C GLU A 17 7.27 7.49 24.47
N GLU A 18 5.97 7.40 24.17
CA GLU A 18 5.36 7.73 22.88
C GLU A 18 4.06 8.55 23.09
N PRO A 19 4.13 9.76 23.69
CA PRO A 19 2.95 10.49 24.16
C PRO A 19 1.96 10.89 23.05
N GLU A 20 2.41 10.90 21.79
CA GLU A 20 1.61 11.24 20.61
C GLU A 20 0.82 10.03 20.07
N VAL A 21 1.23 8.79 20.40
CA VAL A 21 0.64 7.55 19.86
C VAL A 21 -0.47 7.04 20.79
N ALA A 22 -1.72 7.43 20.52
CA ALA A 22 -2.87 6.98 21.28
C ALA A 22 -3.22 5.51 21.00
N ARG A 23 -3.00 4.64 21.98
CA ARG A 23 -3.20 3.18 21.87
C ARG A 23 -4.52 2.72 22.49
N VAL A 24 -5.06 1.61 21.98
CA VAL A 24 -6.28 0.94 22.46
C VAL A 24 -5.92 -0.25 23.35
N TRP A 25 -6.56 -0.33 24.51
CA TRP A 25 -6.22 -1.27 25.57
C TRP A 25 -7.47 -1.98 26.13
N LEU A 26 -7.28 -3.21 26.59
CA LEU A 26 -8.30 -3.96 27.31
C LEU A 26 -8.77 -3.19 28.58
N PRO A 27 -10.03 -3.37 29.03
CA PRO A 27 -10.54 -2.60 30.17
C PRO A 27 -9.72 -2.81 31.45
N LYS A 28 -9.30 -4.05 31.71
CA LYS A 28 -8.60 -4.46 32.95
C LYS A 28 -7.08 -4.56 32.82
N TYR A 29 -6.53 -4.54 31.61
CA TYR A 29 -5.12 -4.87 31.35
C TYR A 29 -4.48 -3.84 30.42
N ASN A 30 -3.22 -3.50 30.67
CA ASN A 30 -2.41 -2.68 29.76
C ASN A 30 -1.85 -3.56 28.63
N SER A 31 -2.75 -4.19 27.88
CA SER A 31 -2.45 -5.06 26.74
C SER A 31 -3.66 -5.07 25.78
N PRO A 32 -3.48 -5.29 24.46
CA PRO A 32 -2.20 -5.37 23.75
C PRO A 32 -1.56 -3.99 23.49
N GLY A 33 -2.33 -2.89 23.46
CA GLY A 33 -1.80 -1.56 23.16
C GLY A 33 -1.76 -1.23 21.66
N LEU A 34 -2.83 -1.58 20.94
CA LEU A 34 -2.95 -1.41 19.49
C LEU A 34 -3.01 0.09 19.13
N ALA A 35 -2.12 0.57 18.25
CA ALA A 35 -2.08 1.97 17.81
C ALA A 35 -3.20 2.36 16.82
N MET A 36 -4.11 1.43 16.50
CA MET A 36 -5.19 1.61 15.54
C MET A 36 -6.58 1.37 16.16
N ALA A 37 -7.59 2.07 15.65
CA ALA A 37 -8.99 1.87 16.03
C ALA A 37 -9.76 0.92 15.10
N ARG A 38 -9.17 0.57 13.94
CA ARG A 38 -9.69 -0.37 12.95
C ARG A 38 -8.55 -1.28 12.49
N ALA A 39 -8.81 -2.58 12.36
CA ALA A 39 -7.83 -3.58 11.94
C ALA A 39 -8.54 -4.87 11.51
N PHE A 40 -7.90 -5.70 10.68
CA PHE A 40 -8.20 -7.14 10.61
C PHE A 40 -7.46 -7.86 11.75
N GLY A 41 -7.89 -9.05 12.16
CA GLY A 41 -7.33 -9.70 13.36
C GLY A 41 -7.76 -9.00 14.65
N ASP A 42 -6.85 -8.79 15.61
CA ASP A 42 -7.08 -8.11 16.91
C ASP A 42 -8.35 -8.55 17.66
N PHE A 43 -8.63 -9.86 17.65
CA PHE A 43 -9.88 -10.44 18.17
C PHE A 43 -10.18 -10.03 19.62
N CYS A 44 -9.15 -9.97 20.48
CA CYS A 44 -9.30 -9.57 21.87
C CYS A 44 -9.78 -8.13 22.07
N LEU A 45 -9.69 -7.25 21.06
CA LEU A 45 -10.14 -5.85 21.13
C LEU A 45 -11.47 -5.57 20.41
N LYS A 46 -12.07 -6.55 19.72
CA LYS A 46 -13.32 -6.36 18.95
C LYS A 46 -14.52 -5.99 19.83
N ASP A 47 -14.66 -6.67 20.95
CA ASP A 47 -15.69 -6.38 21.94
C ASP A 47 -15.48 -5.04 22.64
N TYR A 48 -14.29 -4.45 22.53
CA TYR A 48 -13.89 -3.18 23.16
C TYR A 48 -13.77 -2.01 22.16
N GLY A 49 -14.26 -2.20 20.94
CA GLY A 49 -14.51 -1.12 19.97
C GLY A 49 -13.50 -0.96 18.84
N VAL A 50 -12.49 -1.85 18.74
CA VAL A 50 -11.79 -2.06 17.47
C VAL A 50 -12.75 -2.75 16.50
N ILE A 51 -12.77 -2.33 15.23
CA ILE A 51 -13.64 -2.90 14.20
C ILE A 51 -12.82 -3.30 12.97
N SER A 52 -13.36 -4.17 12.12
CA SER A 52 -12.79 -4.52 10.80
C SER A 52 -13.59 -3.94 9.64
N MET A 53 -14.54 -3.03 9.91
CA MET A 53 -15.30 -2.33 8.89
C MET A 53 -14.42 -1.20 8.31
N PRO A 54 -14.08 -1.23 7.01
CA PRO A 54 -13.29 -0.18 6.38
C PRO A 54 -14.05 1.14 6.33
N ASP A 55 -13.35 2.21 5.96
CA ASP A 55 -14.01 3.36 5.32
C ASP A 55 -14.00 3.14 3.81
N VAL A 56 -15.07 3.54 3.11
CA VAL A 56 -15.23 3.27 1.67
C VAL A 56 -15.62 4.56 0.97
N THR A 57 -14.73 5.02 0.10
CA THR A 57 -14.91 6.21 -0.73
C THR A 57 -14.70 5.87 -2.19
N TYR A 58 -15.39 6.57 -3.07
CA TYR A 58 -15.25 6.41 -4.52
C TYR A 58 -14.69 7.70 -5.12
N HIS A 59 -13.60 7.59 -5.87
CA HIS A 59 -13.05 8.67 -6.68
C HIS A 59 -13.22 8.32 -8.16
N ARG A 60 -13.72 9.27 -8.95
CA ARG A 60 -13.82 9.09 -10.41
C ARG A 60 -12.53 9.63 -11.02
N ILE A 61 -11.71 8.72 -11.55
CA ILE A 61 -10.48 9.05 -12.27
C ILE A 61 -10.78 10.09 -13.36
N ALA A 62 -10.01 11.17 -13.36
CA ALA A 62 -10.02 12.23 -14.35
C ALA A 62 -8.71 12.24 -15.16
N GLU A 63 -8.70 12.93 -16.31
CA GLU A 63 -7.54 13.02 -17.23
C GLU A 63 -6.30 13.63 -16.56
N ASN A 64 -6.48 14.40 -15.49
CA ASN A 64 -5.41 15.02 -14.70
C ASN A 64 -4.92 14.15 -13.52
N ASP A 65 -5.46 12.93 -13.33
CA ASP A 65 -4.99 12.01 -12.30
C ASP A 65 -3.88 11.12 -12.89
N GLU A 66 -2.62 11.46 -12.61
CA GLU A 66 -1.46 10.77 -13.23
C GLU A 66 -1.17 9.40 -12.62
N PHE A 67 -1.23 9.30 -11.29
CA PHE A 67 -0.88 8.11 -10.52
C PHE A 67 -1.55 8.06 -9.14
N ILE A 68 -1.61 6.86 -8.56
CA ILE A 68 -2.05 6.61 -7.18
C ILE A 68 -0.88 5.98 -6.42
N VAL A 69 -0.61 6.48 -5.22
CA VAL A 69 0.38 5.92 -4.29
C VAL A 69 -0.35 5.32 -3.09
N LEU A 70 -0.10 4.05 -2.80
CA LEU A 70 -0.48 3.39 -1.55
C LEU A 70 0.80 3.05 -0.79
N ALA A 71 0.88 3.37 0.50
CA ALA A 71 2.07 3.10 1.31
C ALA A 71 1.72 2.91 2.80
N THR A 72 2.65 2.29 3.55
CA THR A 72 2.54 2.13 5.02
C THR A 72 2.85 3.44 5.76
N ASP A 73 2.47 3.47 7.04
CA ASP A 73 2.86 4.48 8.03
C ASP A 73 4.38 4.73 8.05
N GLY A 74 5.20 3.68 7.93
CA GLY A 74 6.65 3.79 7.74
C GLY A 74 7.11 4.73 6.60
N VAL A 75 6.25 5.07 5.64
CA VAL A 75 6.50 6.11 4.62
C VAL A 75 5.85 7.44 5.00
N TRP A 76 4.57 7.43 5.39
CA TRP A 76 3.79 8.64 5.66
C TRP A 76 4.18 9.39 6.94
N ASP A 77 4.77 8.71 7.93
CA ASP A 77 5.30 9.32 9.16
C ASP A 77 6.52 10.21 8.90
N VAL A 78 7.20 10.02 7.77
CA VAL A 78 8.46 10.71 7.43
C VAL A 78 8.46 11.47 6.11
N LEU A 79 7.52 11.22 5.19
CA LEU A 79 7.37 11.94 3.93
C LEU A 79 6.00 12.61 3.83
N SER A 80 5.99 13.90 3.50
CA SER A 80 4.77 14.63 3.14
C SER A 80 4.25 14.27 1.74
N ASN A 81 2.97 14.54 1.48
CA ASN A 81 2.37 14.33 0.15
C ASN A 81 3.18 15.00 -0.97
N ASP A 82 3.67 16.22 -0.76
CA ASP A 82 4.47 16.96 -1.73
C ASP A 82 5.84 16.29 -1.98
N GLU A 83 6.49 15.77 -0.92
CA GLU A 83 7.74 15.00 -1.05
C GLU A 83 7.52 13.69 -1.83
N VAL A 84 6.38 13.02 -1.61
CA VAL A 84 5.99 11.80 -2.32
C VAL A 84 5.72 12.10 -3.80
N VAL A 85 4.86 13.08 -4.11
CA VAL A 85 4.52 13.48 -5.49
C VAL A 85 5.76 13.94 -6.26
N ASN A 86 6.62 14.75 -5.65
CA ASN A 86 7.87 15.20 -6.27
C ASN A 86 8.87 14.05 -6.46
N THR A 87 8.84 13.00 -5.64
CA THR A 87 9.71 11.82 -5.82
C THR A 87 9.20 10.93 -6.96
N VAL A 88 7.88 10.70 -7.07
CA VAL A 88 7.28 9.91 -8.16
C VAL A 88 7.44 10.61 -9.51
N SER A 89 7.11 11.90 -9.60
CA SER A 89 7.24 12.68 -10.85
C SER A 89 8.68 12.87 -11.34
N ARG A 90 9.68 12.68 -10.48
CA ARG A 90 11.11 12.72 -10.82
C ARG A 90 11.74 11.34 -11.06
N ALA A 91 10.98 10.26 -10.94
CA ALA A 91 11.47 8.92 -11.18
C ALA A 91 11.81 8.74 -12.68
N THR A 92 12.97 8.14 -12.98
CA THR A 92 13.44 7.94 -14.36
C THR A 92 12.68 6.84 -15.10
N SER A 93 11.93 6.01 -14.37
CA SER A 93 10.97 5.05 -14.91
C SER A 93 9.87 4.76 -13.87
N ARG A 94 8.68 4.33 -14.34
CA ARG A 94 7.58 3.89 -13.47
C ARG A 94 8.05 2.84 -12.45
N ALA A 95 8.77 1.82 -12.93
CA ALA A 95 9.40 0.76 -12.13
C ALA A 95 10.35 1.27 -11.01
N SER A 96 10.95 2.46 -11.14
CA SER A 96 11.85 3.02 -10.13
C SER A 96 11.14 3.86 -9.05
N ALA A 97 9.90 4.30 -9.28
CA ALA A 97 9.23 5.27 -8.43
C ALA A 97 8.97 4.75 -7.00
N ALA A 98 8.38 3.56 -6.86
CA ALA A 98 8.11 2.96 -5.56
C ALA A 98 9.41 2.73 -4.76
N ARG A 99 10.48 2.31 -5.44
CA ARG A 99 11.81 2.16 -4.84
C ARG A 99 12.36 3.49 -4.31
N PHE A 100 12.31 4.56 -5.10
CA PHE A 100 12.81 5.87 -4.68
C PHE A 100 12.03 6.48 -3.51
N LEU A 101 10.73 6.17 -3.39
CA LEU A 101 9.93 6.52 -2.22
C LEU A 101 10.43 5.80 -0.96
N VAL A 102 10.63 4.48 -1.01
CA VAL A 102 11.14 3.70 0.12
C VAL A 102 12.56 4.14 0.51
N GLU A 103 13.46 4.36 -0.45
CA GLU A 103 14.82 4.87 -0.19
C GLU A 103 14.79 6.28 0.45
N SER A 104 13.84 7.13 0.03
CA SER A 104 13.66 8.47 0.58
C SER A 104 13.07 8.44 2.00
N ALA A 105 12.12 7.54 2.28
CA ALA A 105 11.60 7.31 3.62
C ALA A 105 12.71 6.80 4.57
N HIS A 106 13.49 5.79 4.16
CA HIS A 106 14.66 5.32 4.92
C HIS A 106 15.69 6.42 5.19
N ARG A 107 15.88 7.37 4.26
CA ARG A 107 16.75 8.54 4.47
C ARG A 107 16.13 9.52 5.47
N ALA A 108 14.82 9.77 5.37
CA ALA A 108 14.10 10.67 6.27
C ALA A 108 14.02 10.13 7.71
N TRP A 109 13.79 8.82 7.91
CA TRP A 109 13.90 8.19 9.24
C TRP A 109 15.27 8.44 9.88
N ARG A 110 16.36 8.18 9.15
CA ARG A 110 17.73 8.37 9.66
C ARG A 110 18.09 9.82 9.99
N THR A 111 17.45 10.81 9.37
CA THR A 111 17.73 12.23 9.64
C THR A 111 16.77 12.87 10.64
N ARG A 112 15.48 12.54 10.60
CA ARG A 112 14.44 13.09 11.48
C ARG A 112 14.38 12.36 12.83
N PHE A 113 14.63 11.05 12.84
CA PHE A 113 14.54 10.18 14.02
C PHE A 113 15.81 9.32 14.21
N PRO A 114 17.01 9.93 14.38
CA PRO A 114 18.30 9.23 14.33
C PRO A 114 18.52 8.18 15.44
N THR A 115 17.74 8.23 16.52
CA THR A 115 17.78 7.27 17.64
C THR A 115 16.69 6.21 17.57
N SER A 116 15.74 6.34 16.64
CA SER A 116 14.64 5.40 16.48
C SER A 116 15.03 4.25 15.55
N LYS A 117 14.40 3.10 15.74
CA LYS A 117 14.41 2.03 14.74
C LYS A 117 13.64 2.53 13.50
N ILE A 118 14.15 2.23 12.30
CA ILE A 118 13.42 2.50 11.05
C ILE A 118 12.25 1.51 10.96
N ASP A 119 11.08 1.98 10.53
CA ASP A 119 9.92 1.11 10.34
C ASP A 119 9.95 0.36 8.99
N ASP A 120 9.16 -0.70 8.87
CA ASP A 120 9.04 -1.46 7.63
C ASP A 120 8.26 -0.63 6.57
N CYS A 121 8.90 -0.38 5.43
CA CYS A 121 8.42 0.55 4.41
C CYS A 121 7.91 -0.22 3.19
N ALA A 122 6.61 -0.13 2.90
CA ALA A 122 5.99 -0.70 1.70
C ALA A 122 5.33 0.40 0.86
N VAL A 123 5.50 0.32 -0.46
CA VAL A 123 4.92 1.27 -1.43
C VAL A 123 4.41 0.53 -2.66
N VAL A 124 3.22 0.90 -3.12
CA VAL A 124 2.67 0.57 -4.43
C VAL A 124 2.42 1.87 -5.19
N CYS A 125 2.99 1.99 -6.39
CA CYS A 125 2.68 3.04 -7.35
C CYS A 125 1.86 2.44 -8.51
N LEU A 126 0.67 3.00 -8.74
CA LEU A 126 -0.23 2.66 -9.84
C LEU A 126 -0.27 3.85 -10.81
N PHE A 127 0.22 3.69 -12.03
CA PHE A 127 0.20 4.75 -13.05
C PHE A 127 -1.05 4.62 -13.92
N LEU A 128 -1.84 5.71 -14.02
CA LEU A 128 -3.14 5.71 -14.68
C LEU A 128 -3.05 6.06 -16.17
N ASN A 129 -2.09 6.90 -16.54
CA ASN A 129 -1.82 7.26 -17.93
C ASN A 129 -0.88 6.23 -18.58
N SER A 130 -1.44 5.34 -19.39
CA SER A 130 -0.75 4.23 -20.08
C SER A 130 -0.48 4.48 -21.58
N GLU A 131 -1.00 5.57 -22.15
CA GLU A 131 -0.81 5.91 -23.57
C GLU A 131 0.51 6.67 -23.86
N GLU A 132 1.66 6.09 -23.49
CA GLU A 132 2.97 6.38 -24.12
C GLU A 132 3.91 5.17 -23.99
N ALA A 133 3.59 4.09 -24.70
CA ALA A 133 4.47 2.91 -24.87
C ALA A 133 4.50 2.39 -26.32
N SER A 134 4.03 3.19 -27.28
CA SER A 134 3.92 2.81 -28.69
C SER A 134 4.31 3.95 -29.64
N GLU A 135 5.59 4.32 -29.68
CA GLU A 135 6.26 4.76 -30.92
C GLU A 135 7.80 4.89 -30.80
N SER A 136 8.50 3.75 -30.92
CA SER A 136 9.87 3.73 -31.45
C SER A 136 10.04 2.55 -32.40
N SER A 137 9.42 2.65 -33.57
CA SER A 137 9.43 1.58 -34.57
C SER A 137 10.78 1.48 -35.28
N SER A 138 11.59 0.47 -34.94
CA SER A 138 12.77 0.08 -35.72
C SER A 138 12.86 -1.45 -35.91
N SER A 139 12.14 -1.90 -36.92
CA SER A 139 12.26 -3.16 -37.68
C SER A 139 13.48 -4.07 -37.40
N MET A 140 13.26 -5.35 -37.04
CA MET A 140 13.41 -6.47 -38.00
C MET A 140 13.17 -7.90 -37.43
N THR A 141 12.57 -8.75 -38.28
CA THR A 141 12.73 -10.23 -38.41
C THR A 141 12.45 -11.20 -37.24
N THR A 142 11.29 -11.85 -37.33
CA THR A 142 11.07 -13.32 -37.26
C THR A 142 11.94 -14.21 -36.35
N ASN A 143 11.27 -14.96 -35.45
CA ASN A 143 11.21 -16.43 -35.60
C ASN A 143 10.10 -17.08 -34.76
N LYS A 144 9.42 -18.07 -35.34
CA LYS A 144 8.62 -19.05 -34.59
C LYS A 144 9.56 -19.98 -33.84
N LEU A 145 9.32 -20.21 -32.54
CA LEU A 145 9.63 -21.50 -31.94
C LEU A 145 8.63 -21.86 -30.84
N THR A 146 8.34 -23.15 -30.77
CA THR A 146 7.39 -23.82 -29.87
C THR A 146 7.92 -23.91 -28.44
N ASN A 147 7.03 -23.99 -27.45
CA ASN A 147 7.31 -24.68 -26.19
C ASN A 147 6.09 -25.47 -25.71
N ALA A 148 6.36 -26.57 -25.02
CA ALA A 148 5.40 -27.51 -24.42
C ALA A 148 5.84 -27.81 -22.97
N VAL A 149 5.15 -28.75 -22.28
CA VAL A 149 5.39 -29.21 -20.89
C VAL A 149 4.80 -28.21 -19.86
N GLU A 150 3.71 -28.49 -19.12
CA GLU A 150 3.49 -29.47 -18.02
C GLU A 150 4.33 -29.15 -16.75
N VAL A 151 3.93 -29.31 -15.48
CA VAL A 151 2.65 -29.71 -14.81
C VAL A 151 2.73 -29.30 -13.31
N SER A 152 1.58 -29.05 -12.64
CA SER A 152 1.38 -29.00 -11.16
C SER A 152 2.13 -27.95 -10.31
N SER A 153 1.69 -27.57 -9.10
CA SER A 153 0.42 -27.75 -8.36
C SER A 153 0.32 -26.75 -7.18
N ASP A 154 -0.90 -26.50 -6.71
CA ASP A 154 -1.25 -25.91 -5.40
C ASP A 154 -0.77 -24.48 -5.04
N GLN A 155 -1.61 -23.48 -5.37
CA GLN A 155 -1.97 -22.41 -4.43
C GLN A 155 -3.45 -22.03 -4.60
N HIS A 156 -4.15 -21.78 -3.48
CA HIS A 156 -5.57 -21.42 -3.46
C HIS A 156 -5.77 -19.95 -3.90
N SER A 157 -5.75 -19.70 -5.21
CA SER A 157 -6.02 -18.35 -5.76
C SER A 157 -7.52 -18.16 -6.00
N THR A 158 -8.13 -17.20 -5.29
CA THR A 158 -9.54 -16.83 -5.50
C THR A 158 -9.60 -15.63 -6.44
N THR A 159 -10.00 -15.87 -7.69
CA THR A 159 -10.06 -14.83 -8.74
C THR A 159 -11.24 -13.88 -8.55
N ILE A 160 -11.00 -12.58 -8.66
CA ILE A 160 -12.00 -11.50 -8.69
C ILE A 160 -11.66 -10.56 -9.87
N GLN A 161 -12.67 -9.99 -10.55
CA GLN A 161 -12.56 -9.30 -11.85
C GLN A 161 -13.45 -8.04 -11.97
N LEU A 162 -13.00 -7.03 -12.71
CA LEU A 162 -13.76 -5.84 -13.14
C LEU A 162 -13.93 -5.80 -14.67
N SER A 163 -14.95 -5.07 -15.10
CA SER A 163 -15.07 -4.49 -16.43
C SER A 163 -14.79 -2.98 -16.43
N THR A 164 -13.53 -2.55 -16.57
CA THR A 164 -13.19 -1.21 -17.12
C THR A 164 -11.88 -1.30 -17.90
N GLY A 165 -11.92 -0.97 -19.19
CA GLY A 165 -10.80 -1.14 -20.13
C GLY A 165 -9.71 -0.06 -20.04
N VAL A 166 -9.23 0.24 -18.82
CA VAL A 166 -8.05 1.09 -18.62
C VAL A 166 -6.85 0.19 -18.36
N SER A 167 -5.83 0.27 -19.22
CA SER A 167 -4.55 -0.37 -18.96
C SER A 167 -3.79 0.45 -17.92
N ALA A 168 -3.25 -0.19 -16.88
CA ALA A 168 -2.51 0.49 -15.82
C ALA A 168 -1.33 -0.38 -15.34
N GLU A 169 -0.20 0.27 -15.03
CA GLU A 169 1.03 -0.40 -14.59
C GLU A 169 1.14 -0.32 -13.06
N VAL A 170 1.36 -1.47 -12.40
CA VAL A 170 1.52 -1.56 -10.94
C VAL A 170 2.95 -1.93 -10.58
N VAL A 171 3.57 -1.06 -9.79
CA VAL A 171 4.95 -1.21 -9.32
C VAL A 171 4.93 -1.30 -7.80
N THR A 172 5.46 -2.39 -7.25
CA THR A 172 5.53 -2.61 -5.79
C THR A 172 6.99 -2.62 -5.33
N ALA A 173 7.28 -1.92 -4.24
CA ALA A 173 8.55 -1.99 -3.54
C ALA A 173 8.31 -2.23 -2.04
N LEU A 174 9.06 -3.17 -1.47
CA LEU A 174 9.09 -3.46 -0.04
C LEU A 174 10.54 -3.42 0.44
N VAL A 175 10.76 -2.73 1.57
CA VAL A 175 11.96 -2.90 2.40
C VAL A 175 11.50 -3.22 3.80
N THR A 176 11.88 -4.41 4.26
CA THR A 176 11.81 -4.75 5.68
C THR A 176 13.14 -4.44 6.36
N ASN A 177 13.16 -4.49 7.68
CA ASN A 177 14.30 -4.24 8.56
C ASN A 177 15.62 -5.01 8.28
N GLY A 178 15.67 -5.85 7.24
CA GLY A 178 16.85 -6.57 6.76
C GLY A 178 17.38 -6.11 5.39
N ASN A 179 17.59 -4.80 5.18
CA ASN A 179 18.48 -4.21 4.16
C ASN A 179 18.30 -4.60 2.66
N GLU A 180 17.25 -5.35 2.31
CA GLU A 180 17.00 -5.86 0.97
C GLU A 180 15.76 -5.20 0.37
N VAL A 181 15.91 -4.64 -0.84
CA VAL A 181 14.82 -3.98 -1.59
C VAL A 181 14.26 -4.98 -2.61
N SER A 182 13.17 -5.64 -2.26
CA SER A 182 12.41 -6.44 -3.22
C SER A 182 11.55 -5.49 -4.06
N VAL A 183 11.79 -5.46 -5.37
CA VAL A 183 10.97 -4.71 -6.34
C VAL A 183 10.34 -5.70 -7.28
N GLU A 184 9.00 -5.70 -7.32
CA GLU A 184 8.22 -6.50 -8.27
C GLU A 184 7.40 -5.54 -9.13
N THR A 185 7.62 -5.62 -10.45
CA THR A 185 6.80 -4.94 -11.45
C THR A 185 5.76 -5.94 -11.94
N VAL A 186 4.48 -5.71 -11.64
CA VAL A 186 3.39 -6.53 -12.16
C VAL A 186 2.88 -5.87 -13.42
N THR A 187 3.32 -6.38 -14.57
CA THR A 187 2.94 -5.88 -15.91
C THR A 187 1.63 -6.45 -16.44
N GLU A 188 0.97 -7.33 -15.68
CA GLU A 188 -0.34 -7.88 -16.04
C GLU A 188 -1.44 -6.83 -15.80
N PRO A 189 -2.41 -6.65 -16.72
CA PRO A 189 -3.43 -5.61 -16.60
C PRO A 189 -4.34 -5.83 -15.39
N VAL A 190 -4.23 -4.95 -14.40
CA VAL A 190 -4.95 -5.07 -13.13
C VAL A 190 -6.44 -4.76 -13.30
N THR A 191 -7.26 -5.79 -13.10
CA THR A 191 -8.68 -5.84 -13.46
C THR A 191 -9.53 -6.07 -12.20
N LEU A 192 -9.79 -5.03 -11.38
CA LEU A 192 -10.24 -5.11 -9.95
C LEU A 192 -11.65 -5.72 -9.65
N VAL A 193 -12.62 -4.95 -9.12
CA VAL A 193 -14.09 -5.23 -9.15
C VAL A 193 -14.90 -3.96 -8.80
N GLY A 194 -16.10 -3.79 -9.35
CA GLY A 194 -17.05 -2.73 -9.00
C GLY A 194 -18.47 -3.05 -9.47
N SER A 195 -19.36 -3.42 -8.55
CA SER A 195 -20.77 -3.68 -8.83
C SER A 195 -21.62 -2.61 -8.17
N LEU A 196 -22.24 -1.73 -8.96
CA LEU A 196 -23.51 -1.16 -8.56
C LEU A 196 -24.53 -2.29 -8.64
N LYS A 197 -25.28 -2.51 -7.55
CA LYS A 197 -26.63 -3.03 -7.63
C LYS A 197 -27.55 -1.88 -7.29
N ASP A 198 -28.34 -1.47 -8.27
CA ASP A 198 -29.55 -0.71 -8.01
C ASP A 198 -30.59 -1.67 -7.42
N ASP A 199 -31.08 -1.36 -6.21
CA ASP A 199 -32.31 -1.88 -5.58
C ASP A 199 -32.82 -0.80 -4.59
#